data_AF-A0A3M1G2L9-F1
#
_entry.id   AF-A0A3M1G2L9-F1
#
_cell.length_a   1.000
_cell.length_b   1.000
_cell.length_c   1.000
_cell.angle_alpha   90.00
_cell.angle_beta   90.00
_cell.angle_gamma   90.00
#
_symmetry.space_group_name_H-M   'P 1'
#
loop_
_entity.id
_entity.type
_entity.pdbx_description
1 polymer ?
#
loop_
_entity_poly.entity_id
_entity_poly.type
_entity_poly.pdbx_seq_one_letter_code
_entity_poly.pdbx_strand_id
1 'polypeptide(L)'
;RHVWGYHIRISNHASQPVQLRRRYWRITDARGQVQEVRGEGVIGEQPRLAPGDSFEYDSGVPLATPSGFMTGHYEMERADGVALIVEIPTFSLDAPDTPHALH
;
A
#
# COMPACT_ATOMS: atom_id res chain seq x y z
N ARG A 1 -11.09 -17.87 -5.38
CA ARG A 1 -10.03 -16.85 -5.50
C ARG A 1 -10.73 -15.52 -5.67
N HIS A 2 -10.50 -14.58 -4.76
CA HIS A 2 -11.10 -13.25 -4.77
C HIS A 2 -10.06 -12.24 -5.25
N VAL A 3 -10.47 -11.21 -5.98
CA VAL A 3 -9.57 -10.14 -6.43
C VAL A 3 -10.05 -8.84 -5.82
N TRP A 4 -9.16 -8.20 -5.08
CA TRP A 4 -9.40 -6.92 -4.43
C TRP A 4 -8.72 -5.82 -5.21
N GLY A 5 -9.48 -4.82 -5.64
CA GLY A 5 -8.94 -3.55 -6.11
C GLY A 5 -8.70 -2.62 -4.92
N TYR A 6 -7.65 -1.83 -4.98
CA TYR A 6 -7.42 -0.74 -4.04
C TYR A 6 -6.97 0.52 -4.78
N HIS A 7 -7.40 1.66 -4.27
CA HIS A 7 -7.02 2.99 -4.74
C HIS A 7 -6.18 3.65 -3.65
N ILE A 8 -4.99 4.12 -3.99
CA ILE A 8 -4.07 4.77 -3.05
C ILE A 8 -3.73 6.16 -3.53
N ARG A 9 -3.85 7.13 -2.63
CA ARG A 9 -3.35 8.50 -2.79
C ARG A 9 -2.17 8.75 -1.85
N ILE A 10 -1.04 9.14 -2.41
CA ILE A 10 0.17 9.55 -1.69
C ILE A 10 0.26 11.07 -1.80
N SER A 11 0.28 11.79 -0.67
CA SER A 11 0.33 13.26 -0.65
C SER A 11 1.58 13.74 0.11
N ASN A 12 2.33 14.66 -0.50
CA ASN A 12 3.51 15.23 0.13
C ASN A 12 3.16 16.51 0.90
N HIS A 13 3.11 16.39 2.24
CA HIS A 13 2.88 17.52 3.13
C HIS A 13 4.19 18.13 3.69
N ALA A 14 5.36 17.65 3.25
CA ALA A 14 6.64 18.21 3.65
C ALA A 14 6.98 19.48 2.84
N SER A 15 7.94 20.27 3.35
CA SER A 15 8.44 21.46 2.65
C SER A 15 9.45 21.16 1.53
N GLN A 16 9.78 19.89 1.31
CA GLN A 16 10.76 19.46 0.32
C GLN A 16 10.21 18.34 -0.58
N PRO A 17 10.73 18.22 -1.81
CA PRO A 17 10.36 17.11 -2.68
C PRO A 17 10.79 15.76 -2.11
N VAL A 18 9.96 14.74 -2.35
CA VAL A 18 10.25 13.34 -2.03
C VAL A 18 9.98 12.46 -3.24
N GLN A 19 10.70 11.35 -3.38
CA GLN A 19 10.51 10.37 -4.43
C GLN A 19 10.23 8.99 -3.83
N LEU A 20 9.19 8.32 -4.31
CA LEU A 20 8.94 6.94 -3.96
C LEU A 20 9.94 6.04 -4.67
N ARG A 21 10.72 5.27 -3.92
CA ARG A 21 11.73 4.34 -4.45
C ARG A 21 11.23 2.92 -4.46
N ARG A 22 10.68 2.44 -3.35
CA ARG A 22 10.25 1.05 -3.21
C ARG A 22 8.98 0.94 -2.40
N ARG A 23 8.30 -0.19 -2.57
CA ARG A 23 7.13 -0.59 -1.79
C ARG A 23 7.38 -1.93 -1.12
N TYR A 24 6.86 -2.05 0.09
CA TYR A 24 6.67 -3.31 0.77
C TYR A 24 5.21 -3.47 1.16
N TRP A 25 4.65 -4.64 0.89
CA TRP A 25 3.33 -5.05 1.34
C TRP A 25 3.41 -6.35 2.12
N ARG A 26 2.69 -6.38 3.23
CA ARG A 26 2.34 -7.58 4.01
C ARG A 26 0.84 -7.78 3.91
N ILE A 27 0.44 -8.82 3.20
CA ILE A 27 -0.95 -9.20 2.96
C ILE A 27 -1.25 -10.42 3.82
N THR A 28 -2.27 -10.36 4.67
CA THR A 28 -2.70 -11.49 5.50
C THR A 28 -4.12 -11.88 5.13
N ASP A 29 -4.34 -13.15 4.80
CA ASP A 29 -5.65 -13.67 4.48
C ASP A 29 -6.43 -14.08 5.75
N ALA A 30 -7.72 -14.42 5.63
CA ALA A 30 -8.57 -14.76 6.78
C ALA A 30 -8.16 -16.04 7.52
N ARG A 31 -7.27 -16.85 6.94
CA ARG A 31 -6.70 -18.07 7.56
C ARG A 31 -5.35 -17.78 8.22
N GLY A 32 -4.92 -16.51 8.25
CA GLY A 32 -3.63 -16.10 8.81
C GLY A 32 -2.45 -16.37 7.88
N GLN A 33 -2.68 -16.75 6.61
CA GLN A 33 -1.59 -16.93 5.65
C GLN A 33 -1.06 -15.57 5.23
N VAL A 34 0.27 -15.41 5.29
CA VAL A 34 0.94 -14.15 4.99
C VAL A 34 1.64 -14.25 3.64
N GLN A 35 1.40 -13.26 2.79
CA GLN A 35 2.16 -13.00 1.57
C GLN A 35 2.90 -11.66 1.71
N GLU A 36 4.18 -11.67 1.37
CA GLU A 36 4.97 -10.45 1.29
C GLU A 36 5.28 -10.10 -0.17
N VAL A 37 5.15 -8.82 -0.51
CA VAL A 37 5.48 -8.30 -1.83
C VAL A 37 6.43 -7.12 -1.66
N ARG A 38 7.57 -7.18 -2.36
CA ARG A 38 8.58 -6.12 -2.41
C ARG A 38 8.83 -5.75 -3.86
N GLY A 39 9.08 -4.47 -4.14
CA GLY A 39 9.42 -4.04 -5.49
C GLY A 39 9.72 -2.56 -5.60
N GLU A 40 10.32 -2.19 -6.72
CA GLU A 40 10.62 -0.79 -7.04
C GLU A 40 9.37 -0.05 -7.50
N GLY A 41 9.24 1.18 -7.01
CA GLY A 41 8.14 2.06 -7.39
C GLY A 41 6.76 1.54 -6.96
N VAL A 42 5.74 2.04 -7.63
CA VAL A 42 4.35 1.56 -7.64
C VAL A 42 3.89 1.55 -9.09
N ILE A 43 3.15 0.52 -9.53
CA ILE A 43 2.67 0.39 -10.92
C ILE A 43 3.72 0.55 -12.04
N GLY A 44 5.02 0.37 -11.75
CA GLY A 44 6.11 0.60 -12.70
C GLY A 44 6.68 2.02 -12.68
N GLU A 45 6.19 2.89 -11.81
CA GLU A 45 6.60 4.28 -11.66
C GLU A 45 7.28 4.56 -10.31
N GLN A 46 8.24 5.48 -10.30
CA GLN A 46 8.86 6.02 -9.09
C GLN A 46 8.49 7.51 -8.97
N PRO A 47 7.24 7.84 -8.56
CA PRO A 47 6.75 9.21 -8.59
C PRO A 47 7.57 10.12 -7.69
N ARG A 48 7.88 11.31 -8.21
CA ARG A 48 8.50 12.41 -7.46
C ARG A 48 7.45 13.47 -7.16
N LEU A 49 7.22 13.73 -5.88
CA LEU A 49 6.20 14.65 -5.38
C LEU A 49 6.86 15.94 -4.89
N ALA A 50 6.52 17.09 -5.49
CA ALA A 50 6.88 18.38 -4.90
C ALA A 50 6.03 18.65 -3.64
N PRO A 51 6.39 19.65 -2.82
CA PRO A 51 5.56 20.07 -1.70
C PRO A 51 4.12 20.40 -2.14
N GLY A 52 3.14 19.74 -1.53
CA GLY A 52 1.72 19.90 -1.85
C GLY A 52 1.19 18.96 -2.94
N ASP A 53 2.06 18.28 -3.69
CA ASP A 53 1.65 17.36 -4.74
C ASP A 53 1.07 16.06 -4.19
N SER A 54 0.26 15.40 -5.02
CA SER A 54 -0.23 14.05 -4.77
C SER A 54 -0.08 13.17 -6.00
N PHE A 55 0.13 11.88 -5.76
CA PHE A 55 0.10 10.83 -6.78
C PHE A 55 -0.93 9.77 -6.38
N GLU A 56 -1.74 9.35 -7.35
CA GLU A 56 -2.81 8.37 -7.18
C GLU A 56 -2.59 7.20 -8.11
N TYR A 57 -2.90 6.00 -7.63
CA TYR A 57 -2.88 4.81 -8.47
C TYR A 57 -3.86 3.74 -7.99
N ASP A 58 -4.31 2.94 -8.94
CA ASP A 58 -5.13 1.77 -8.71
C ASP A 58 -4.31 0.51 -8.94
N SER A 59 -4.50 -0.50 -8.10
CA SER A 59 -3.92 -1.82 -8.30
C SER A 59 -4.80 -2.86 -7.62
N GLY A 60 -4.35 -4.12 -7.58
CA GLY A 60 -5.11 -5.17 -6.93
C GLY A 60 -4.28 -6.33 -6.43
N VAL A 61 -4.89 -7.08 -5.53
CA VAL A 61 -4.30 -8.27 -4.92
C VAL A 61 -5.28 -9.44 -4.97
N PRO A 62 -4.83 -10.63 -5.40
CA PRO A 62 -5.62 -11.84 -5.28
C PRO A 62 -5.53 -12.41 -3.86
N LEU A 63 -6.66 -12.79 -3.27
CA LEU A 63 -6.74 -13.53 -2.01
C LEU A 63 -7.37 -14.92 -2.21
N ALA A 64 -6.91 -15.87 -1.39
CA ALA A 64 -7.50 -17.21 -1.32
C ALA A 64 -8.83 -17.22 -0.54
N THR A 65 -9.01 -16.26 0.38
CA THR A 65 -10.18 -16.10 1.25
C THR A 65 -11.03 -14.89 0.85
N PRO A 66 -12.31 -14.82 1.29
CA PRO A 66 -13.20 -13.68 1.02
C PRO A 66 -12.90 -12.45 1.88
N SER A 67 -12.08 -12.59 2.93
CA SER A 67 -11.60 -11.51 3.78
C SER A 67 -10.09 -11.56 4.00
N GLY A 68 -9.52 -10.43 4.44
CA GLY A 68 -8.11 -10.31 4.76
C GLY A 68 -7.75 -8.86 5.12
N PHE A 69 -6.46 -8.58 5.27
CA PHE A 69 -5.98 -7.22 5.49
C PHE A 69 -4.61 -7.00 4.86
N MET A 70 -4.32 -5.74 4.53
CA MET A 70 -3.05 -5.30 3.98
C MET A 70 -2.44 -4.23 4.87
N THR A 71 -1.12 -4.28 5.01
CA THR A 71 -0.30 -3.23 5.61
C THR A 71 1.06 -3.22 4.91
N GLY A 72 1.89 -2.22 5.14
CA GLY A 72 3.16 -2.12 4.46
C GLY A 72 3.82 -0.78 4.70
N HIS A 73 4.79 -0.47 3.86
CA HIS A 73 5.42 0.85 3.85
C HIS A 73 5.99 1.18 2.48
N TYR A 74 6.20 2.48 2.26
CA TYR A 74 7.00 2.99 1.16
C TYR A 74 8.38 3.39 1.66
N GLU A 75 9.40 3.00 0.90
CA GLU A 75 10.73 3.61 1.00
C GLU A 75 10.72 4.85 0.09
N MET A 76 10.80 6.02 0.70
CA MET A 76 10.89 7.32 0.07
C MET A 76 12.31 7.85 0.15
N GLU A 77 12.69 8.73 -0.76
CA GLU A 77 13.97 9.44 -0.76
C GLU A 77 13.72 10.94 -0.87
N ARG A 78 14.34 11.72 0.02
CA ARG A 78 14.29 13.18 -0.01
C ARG A 78 15.28 13.73 -1.03
N ALA A 79 15.13 15.01 -1.39
CA ALA A 79 16.03 15.68 -2.34
C ALA A 79 17.51 15.73 -1.89
N ASP A 80 17.80 15.58 -0.60
CA ASP A 80 19.15 15.48 -0.04
C ASP A 80 19.72 14.05 -0.02
N GLY A 81 19.00 13.07 -0.59
CA GLY A 81 19.38 11.66 -0.64
C GLY A 81 19.05 10.87 0.63
N VAL A 82 18.43 11.49 1.64
CA VAL A 82 18.04 10.81 2.88
C VAL A 82 16.83 9.91 2.62
N ALA A 83 16.94 8.64 3.03
CA ALA A 83 15.84 7.69 2.99
C ALA A 83 14.84 7.94 4.13
N LEU A 84 13.55 7.77 3.82
CA LEU A 84 12.41 7.89 4.74
C LEU A 84 11.50 6.67 4.57
N ILE A 85 11.03 6.10 5.67
CA ILE A 85 9.99 5.06 5.65
C ILE A 85 8.64 5.73 5.93
N VAL A 86 7.65 5.47 5.07
CA VAL A 86 6.27 5.92 5.24
C VAL A 86 5.38 4.70 5.40
N GLU A 87 4.86 4.50 6.62
CA GLU A 87 3.97 3.39 6.95
C GLU A 87 2.62 3.51 6.25
N ILE A 88 2.11 2.38 5.78
CA ILE A 88 0.76 2.23 5.27
C ILE A 88 -0.07 1.54 6.37
N PRO A 89 -1.01 2.26 7.00
CA PRO A 89 -1.88 1.69 8.02
C PRO A 89 -2.60 0.43 7.51
N THR A 90 -2.92 -0.45 8.45
CA THR A 90 -3.66 -1.66 8.09
C THR A 90 -5.07 -1.30 7.60
N PHE A 91 -5.48 -1.84 6.46
CA PHE A 91 -6.86 -1.75 5.95
C PHE A 91 -7.39 -3.14 5.59
N SER A 92 -8.70 -3.32 5.72
CA SER A 92 -9.35 -4.61 5.48
C SER A 92 -9.78 -4.78 4.03
N LEU A 93 -9.90 -6.05 3.64
CA LEU A 93 -10.32 -6.50 2.32
C LEU A 93 -11.51 -7.44 2.50
N ASP A 94 -12.68 -6.90 2.86
CA ASP A 94 -13.84 -7.68 3.29
C ASP A 94 -14.95 -7.72 2.24
N ALA A 95 -15.32 -8.93 1.79
CA ALA A 95 -16.44 -9.11 0.87
C ALA A 95 -17.74 -8.61 1.52
N PRO A 96 -18.56 -7.80 0.80
CA PRO A 96 -19.69 -7.08 1.37
C PRO A 96 -20.78 -7.97 2.00
N ASP A 97 -20.82 -9.27 1.71
CA ASP A 97 -21.85 -10.21 2.16
C ASP A 97 -21.35 -11.33 3.09
N THR A 98 -20.21 -11.15 3.77
CA THR A 98 -19.77 -12.12 4.79
C THR A 98 -20.20 -11.64 6.18
N PRO A 99 -21.22 -12.23 6.83
CA PRO A 99 -21.62 -11.81 8.16
C PRO A 99 -20.46 -12.01 9.13
N HIS A 100 -20.03 -10.93 9.77
CA HIS A 100 -19.10 -11.00 10.90
C HIS A 100 -19.80 -11.75 12.03
N ALA A 101 -19.51 -13.04 12.19
CA ALA A 101 -19.80 -13.71 13.44
C ALA A 101 -18.86 -13.13 14.50
N LEU A 102 -19.35 -12.15 15.24
CA LEU A 102 -18.76 -11.72 16.50
C LEU A 102 -18.80 -12.94 17.44
N HIS A 103 -17.63 -13.45 17.81
CA HIS A 103 -17.45 -14.37 18.93
C HIS A 103 -17.12 -13.59 20.19
#